data_AF-A0A1A0TQ04-F1
#
_entry.id   AF-A0A1A0TQ04-F1
#
_cell.length_a   1.000
_cell.length_b   1.000
_cell.length_c   1.000
_cell.angle_alpha   90.00
_cell.angle_beta   90.00
_cell.angle_gamma   90.00
#
_symmetry.space_group_name_H-M   'P 1'
#
loop_
_entity.id
_entity.type
_entity.pdbx_description
1 polymer ?
#
loop_
_entity_poly.entity_id
_entity_poly.type
_entity_poly.pdbx_seq_one_letter_code
_entity_poly.pdbx_strand_id
1 'polypeptide(L)'
;MNPDSLHTAASWQTEVADHLTANSAGHAMTDAAGAVAGLATAAACDHATTVLDRVTAALAADLTTHAERLTAAADLYVRTDEDIARCLPCR
;
A
#
# COMPACT_ATOMS: atom_id res chain seq x y z
N MET A 1 -18.13 -8.78 12.15
CA MET A 1 -17.16 -8.50 11.07
C MET A 1 -16.34 -9.77 10.89
N ASN A 2 -16.00 -10.21 9.66
CA ASN A 2 -15.29 -11.49 9.44
C ASN A 2 -13.76 -11.27 9.43
N PRO A 3 -12.96 -11.87 10.33
CA PRO A 3 -11.50 -11.76 10.33
C PRO A 3 -10.84 -12.12 8.99
N ASP A 4 -11.32 -13.15 8.30
CA ASP A 4 -10.75 -13.58 7.00
C ASP A 4 -10.89 -12.49 5.94
N SER A 5 -12.02 -11.77 5.96
CA SER A 5 -12.25 -10.65 5.03
C SER A 5 -11.32 -9.47 5.32
N LEU A 6 -10.91 -9.27 6.57
CA LEU A 6 -9.96 -8.22 6.96
C LEU A 6 -8.53 -8.58 6.55
N HIS A 7 -8.10 -9.83 6.77
CA HIS A 7 -6.79 -10.30 6.29
C HIS A 7 -6.71 -10.29 4.77
N THR A 8 -7.79 -10.67 4.08
CA THR A 8 -7.85 -10.56 2.62
C THR A 8 -7.71 -9.11 2.18
N ALA A 9 -8.48 -8.18 2.76
CA ALA A 9 -8.34 -6.76 2.41
C ALA A 9 -6.93 -6.22 2.71
N ALA A 10 -6.30 -6.65 3.80
CA ALA A 10 -4.92 -6.30 4.12
C ALA A 10 -3.93 -6.82 3.07
N SER A 11 -4.07 -8.09 2.62
CA SER A 11 -3.17 -8.66 1.62
C SER A 11 -3.25 -7.91 0.29
N TRP A 12 -4.47 -7.57 -0.15
CA TRP A 12 -4.68 -6.80 -1.38
C TRP A 12 -4.06 -5.39 -1.29
N GLN A 13 -4.15 -4.75 -0.13
CA GLN A 13 -3.54 -3.42 0.06
C GLN A 13 -2.01 -3.48 0.04
N THR A 14 -1.41 -4.51 0.63
CA THR A 14 0.03 -4.76 0.53
C THR A 14 0.44 -5.01 -0.92
N GLU A 15 -0.28 -5.85 -1.66
CA GLU A 15 0.00 -6.12 -3.08
C GLU A 15 -0.08 -4.84 -3.94
N VAL A 16 -1.06 -3.96 -3.67
CA VAL A 16 -1.17 -2.68 -4.37
C VAL A 16 -0.03 -1.74 -3.97
N ALA A 17 0.38 -1.70 -2.70
CA ALA A 17 1.53 -0.91 -2.25
C ALA A 17 2.84 -1.37 -2.93
N ASP A 18 3.04 -2.68 -3.02
CA ASP A 18 4.18 -3.28 -3.73
C ASP A 18 4.14 -2.95 -5.22
N HIS A 19 2.96 -3.04 -5.86
CA HIS A 19 2.81 -2.69 -7.26
C HIS A 19 3.09 -1.21 -7.52
N LEU A 20 2.62 -0.32 -6.64
CA LEU A 20 2.89 1.12 -6.72
C LEU A 20 4.39 1.39 -6.63
N THR A 21 5.08 0.84 -5.63
CA THR A 21 6.53 1.04 -5.49
C THR A 21 7.34 0.43 -6.64
N ALA A 22 6.83 -0.65 -7.26
CA ALA A 22 7.41 -1.25 -8.45
C ALA A 22 7.01 -0.54 -9.77
N ASN A 23 6.04 0.37 -9.75
CA ASN A 23 5.48 0.96 -10.96
C ASN A 23 6.52 1.84 -11.67
N SER A 24 6.70 1.56 -12.97
CA SER A 24 7.74 2.09 -13.84
C SER A 24 7.42 3.45 -14.45
N ALA A 25 6.35 4.13 -14.01
CA ALA A 25 6.02 5.47 -14.50
C ALA A 25 7.18 6.47 -14.30
N GLY A 26 7.91 6.37 -13.18
CA GLY A 26 9.14 7.13 -12.95
C GLY A 26 10.28 6.76 -13.92
N HIS A 27 10.41 5.48 -14.31
CA HIS A 27 11.38 5.04 -15.31
C HIS A 27 11.07 5.60 -16.70
N ALA A 28 9.83 5.50 -17.17
CA ALA A 28 9.43 6.01 -18.48
C ALA A 28 9.63 7.54 -18.59
N MET A 29 9.43 8.28 -17.50
CA MET A 29 9.67 9.72 -17.48
C MET A 29 11.14 10.10 -17.32
N THR A 30 11.93 9.28 -16.62
CA THR A 30 13.39 9.42 -16.61
C THR A 30 13.98 9.20 -18.01
N ASP A 31 13.50 8.19 -18.73
CA ASP A 31 13.90 7.93 -20.12
C ASP A 31 13.49 9.09 -21.04
N ALA A 32 12.28 9.62 -20.88
CA ALA A 32 11.82 10.79 -21.61
C ALA A 32 12.68 12.02 -21.33
N ALA A 33 13.03 12.29 -20.06
CA ALA A 33 13.90 13.40 -19.66
C ALA A 33 15.29 13.29 -20.31
N GLY A 34 15.86 12.08 -20.34
CA GLY A 34 17.11 11.80 -21.04
C GLY A 34 17.03 12.05 -22.55
N ALA A 35 15.92 11.67 -23.18
CA ALA A 35 15.69 11.87 -24.62
C ALA A 35 15.53 13.35 -25.02
N VAL A 36 15.11 14.22 -24.10
CA VAL A 36 14.96 15.67 -24.33
C VAL A 36 16.00 16.52 -23.58
N ALA A 37 17.11 15.91 -23.17
CA ALA A 37 18.16 16.57 -22.38
C ALA A 37 18.64 17.87 -23.04
N GLY A 38 18.75 18.94 -22.24
CA GLY A 38 19.15 20.28 -22.70
C GLY A 38 17.99 21.17 -23.16
N LEU A 39 16.76 20.65 -23.23
CA LEU A 39 15.55 21.46 -23.38
C LEU A 39 14.88 21.71 -22.03
N ALA A 40 14.11 22.80 -21.93
CA ALA A 40 13.28 23.08 -20.77
C ALA A 40 12.28 21.96 -20.42
N THR A 41 11.90 21.14 -21.42
CA THR A 41 11.06 19.95 -21.23
C THR A 41 11.76 18.87 -20.41
N ALA A 42 13.09 18.77 -20.41
CA ALA A 42 13.81 17.82 -19.56
C ALA A 42 13.57 18.11 -18.07
N ALA A 43 13.71 19.38 -17.67
CA ALA A 43 13.46 19.80 -16.29
C ALA A 43 12.00 19.59 -15.86
N ALA A 44 11.05 19.75 -16.79
CA ALA A 44 9.65 19.45 -16.53
C ALA A 44 9.41 17.93 -16.35
N CYS A 45 10.06 17.09 -17.15
CA CYS A 45 10.04 15.63 -16.99
C CYS A 45 10.66 15.21 -15.64
N ASP A 46 11.82 15.73 -15.26
CA ASP A 46 12.47 15.43 -13.97
C ASP A 46 11.60 15.85 -12.78
N HIS A 47 10.98 17.03 -12.87
CA HIS A 47 10.07 17.49 -11.83
C HIS A 47 8.85 16.57 -11.70
N ALA A 48 8.25 16.20 -12.83
CA ALA A 48 7.12 15.29 -12.83
C ALA A 48 7.52 13.91 -12.27
N THR A 49 8.73 13.39 -12.58
CA THR A 49 9.24 12.13 -12.02
C THR A 49 9.31 12.22 -10.50
N THR A 50 9.90 13.29 -9.98
CA THR A 50 10.00 13.53 -8.53
C THR A 50 8.62 13.59 -7.86
N VAL A 51 7.63 14.21 -8.50
CA VAL A 51 6.26 14.28 -7.97
C VAL A 51 5.61 12.89 -7.97
N LEU A 52 5.73 12.14 -9.06
CA LEU A 52 5.18 10.79 -9.14
C LEU A 52 5.82 9.84 -8.12
N ASP A 53 7.13 9.88 -7.96
CA ASP A 53 7.84 9.06 -6.96
C ASP A 53 7.33 9.38 -5.55
N ARG A 54 7.14 10.66 -5.24
CA ARG A 54 6.63 11.10 -3.93
C ARG A 54 5.19 10.64 -3.67
N VAL A 55 4.30 10.82 -4.65
CA VAL A 55 2.89 10.42 -4.52
C VAL A 55 2.78 8.90 -4.39
N THR A 56 3.56 8.17 -5.17
CA THR A 56 3.60 6.71 -5.16
C THR A 56 4.10 6.18 -3.82
N ALA A 57 5.18 6.75 -3.29
CA ALA A 57 5.71 6.39 -1.97
C ALA A 57 4.73 6.71 -0.84
N ALA A 58 4.07 7.86 -0.88
CA ALA A 58 3.06 8.23 0.12
C ALA A 58 1.86 7.28 0.10
N LEU A 59 1.34 6.95 -1.08
CA LEU A 59 0.21 6.05 -1.21
C LEU A 59 0.55 4.62 -0.78
N ALA A 60 1.75 4.13 -1.13
CA ALA A 60 2.23 2.83 -0.68
C ALA A 60 2.31 2.78 0.85
N ALA A 61 2.87 3.81 1.50
CA ALA A 61 2.95 3.89 2.96
C ALA A 61 1.56 3.91 3.63
N ASP A 62 0.61 4.66 3.07
CA ASP A 62 -0.77 4.71 3.57
C ASP A 62 -1.46 3.34 3.46
N LEU A 63 -1.28 2.63 2.34
CA LEU A 63 -1.82 1.29 2.12
C LEU A 63 -1.21 0.26 3.07
N THR A 64 0.11 0.27 3.27
CA THR A 64 0.78 -0.60 4.25
C THR A 64 0.25 -0.34 5.66
N THR A 65 0.15 0.93 6.06
CA THR A 65 -0.40 1.31 7.38
C THR A 65 -1.85 0.83 7.54
N HIS A 66 -2.65 0.91 6.48
CA HIS A 66 -4.02 0.43 6.54
C HIS A 66 -4.10 -1.10 6.63
N ALA A 67 -3.25 -1.82 5.89
CA ALA A 67 -3.16 -3.27 5.95
C ALA A 67 -2.77 -3.77 7.35
N GLU A 68 -1.83 -3.09 8.02
CA GLU A 68 -1.46 -3.37 9.41
C GLU A 68 -2.65 -3.20 10.37
N ARG A 69 -3.44 -2.14 10.19
CA ARG A 69 -4.64 -1.88 11.01
C ARG A 69 -5.72 -2.94 10.81
N LEU A 70 -5.95 -3.36 9.56
CA LEU A 70 -6.91 -4.41 9.24
C LEU A 70 -6.47 -5.75 9.85
N THR A 71 -5.19 -6.07 9.78
CA THR A 71 -4.60 -7.27 10.40
C THR A 71 -4.77 -7.23 11.92
N ALA A 72 -4.41 -6.13 12.57
CA ALA A 72 -4.59 -5.96 14.01
C ALA A 72 -6.06 -6.05 14.44
N ALA A 73 -6.98 -5.53 13.63
CA ALA A 73 -8.41 -5.66 13.89
C ALA A 73 -8.90 -7.11 13.77
N ALA A 74 -8.43 -7.85 12.76
CA ALA A 74 -8.73 -9.28 12.60
C ALA A 74 -8.24 -10.09 13.81
N ASP A 75 -7.00 -9.86 14.24
CA ASP A 75 -6.40 -10.53 15.39
C ASP A 75 -7.18 -10.25 16.68
N LEU A 76 -7.64 -9.01 16.87
CA LEU A 76 -8.48 -8.62 18.01
C LEU A 76 -9.83 -9.34 17.99
N TYR A 77 -10.46 -9.49 16.83
CA TYR A 77 -11.70 -10.24 16.71
C TYR A 77 -11.51 -11.72 17.07
N VAL A 78 -10.49 -12.38 16.50
CA VAL A 78 -10.18 -13.78 16.80
C VAL A 78 -9.93 -13.99 18.29
N ARG A 79 -9.08 -13.17 18.90
CA ARG A 79 -8.79 -13.26 20.34
C ARG A 79 -10.04 -13.06 21.20
N THR A 80 -10.90 -12.11 20.83
CA THR A 80 -12.14 -11.85 21.57
C THR A 80 -13.09 -13.03 21.49
N ASP A 81 -13.25 -13.64 20.30
CA ASP A 81 -14.08 -14.83 20.11
C ASP A 81 -13.54 -16.03 20.90
N GLU A 82 -12.22 -16.24 20.91
CA GLU A 82 -11.57 -17.28 21.71
C GLU A 82 -11.78 -17.08 23.22
N ASP A 83 -11.68 -15.84 23.70
CA ASP A 83 -11.91 -15.51 25.11
C ASP A 83 -13.37 -15.74 25.51
N ILE A 84 -14.32 -15.35 24.66
CA ILE A 84 -15.75 -15.62 24.87
C ILE A 84 -16.02 -17.13 24.88
N ALA A 85 -15.47 -17.88 23.91
CA ALA A 85 -15.64 -19.34 23.83
C ALA A 85 -15.08 -20.04 25.08
N ARG A 86 -14.01 -19.51 25.67
CA ARG A 86 -13.42 -20.03 26.91
C ARG A 86 -14.24 -19.70 28.16
N CYS A 87 -14.93 -18.56 28.16
CA CYS A 87 -15.77 -18.11 29.26
C CYS A 87 -17.20 -18.67 29.23
N LEU A 88 -17.65 -19.21 28.08
CA LEU A 88 -18.91 -19.91 27.95
C LEU A 88 -18.73 -21.39 28.36
N PRO A 89 -19.25 -21.85 29.51
CA PRO A 89 -19.29 -23.28 29.78
C PRO A 89 -20.17 -23.96 28.72
N CYS A 90 -19.63 -24.98 28.05
CA CYS A 90 -20.42 -25.89 27.21
C CYS A 90 -21.61 -26.40 28.02
N ARG A 91 -22.82 -25.95 27.69
CA ARG A 91 -24.06 -26.40 28.33
C ARG A 91 -24.73 -27.45 27.47
#